data_AF-A0AA38GFF8-F1
#
_entry.id   AF-A0AA38GFF8-F1
#
_cell.length_a   1.000
_cell.length_b   1.000
_cell.length_c   1.000
_cell.angle_alpha   90.00
_cell.angle_beta   90.00
_cell.angle_gamma   90.00
#
_symmetry.space_group_name_H-M   'P 1'
#
loop_
_entity.id
_entity.type
_entity.pdbx_description
1 polymer ?
#
loop_
_entity_poly.entity_id
_entity_poly.type
_entity_poly.pdbx_seq_one_letter_code
_entity_poly.pdbx_strand_id
1 'polypeptide(L)'
;QMGRSYLGILDHVLGSFSLVDIPFTSLSNITSTGSILYVEGESPKHSLSIMKIAIEENEIAVKDVCIIWTSSSLTSTEYNPFFSSPEIIEFTTKVPGQTGFAYLYMPENWNYRGPEGEKPPLLVRSH
;
A
#
# COMPACT_ATOMS: atom_id res chain seq x y z
N GLN A 1 -8.66 -2.43 -4.49
CA GLN A 1 -9.33 -3.76 -4.39
C GLN A 1 -8.47 -4.68 -3.54
N MET A 2 -9.04 -5.78 -3.02
CA MET A 2 -8.33 -6.75 -2.15
C MET A 2 -7.63 -6.11 -0.94
N GLY A 3 -8.28 -5.14 -0.30
CA GLY A 3 -7.70 -4.40 0.84
C GLY A 3 -6.57 -3.42 0.48
N ARG A 4 -6.32 -3.18 -0.81
CA ARG A 4 -5.39 -2.14 -1.30
C ARG A 4 -6.13 -0.93 -1.85
N SER A 5 -5.57 0.23 -1.56
CA SER A 5 -5.92 1.53 -2.12
C SER A 5 -5.12 1.80 -3.40
N TYR A 6 -5.75 2.50 -4.33
CA TYR A 6 -5.13 2.98 -5.56
C TYR A 6 -5.53 4.44 -5.72
N LEU A 7 -4.63 5.25 -6.26
CA LEU A 7 -4.91 6.62 -6.63
C LEU A 7 -5.10 6.70 -8.15
N GLY A 8 -6.07 7.49 -8.58
CA GLY A 8 -6.28 7.77 -9.99
C GLY A 8 -6.91 9.12 -10.21
N ILE A 9 -6.73 9.64 -11.41
CA ILE A 9 -7.34 10.88 -11.88
C ILE A 9 -8.52 10.51 -12.77
N LEU A 10 -9.69 11.06 -12.45
CA LEU A 10 -10.91 10.90 -13.21
C LEU A 10 -11.14 12.17 -14.06
N ASP A 11 -11.03 12.04 -15.38
CA ASP A 11 -11.51 13.05 -16.30
C ASP A 11 -13.02 12.84 -16.52
N HIS A 12 -13.82 13.69 -15.89
CA HIS A 12 -15.27 13.65 -16.00
C HIS A 12 -15.81 14.13 -17.36
N VAL A 13 -15.03 14.88 -18.13
CA VAL A 13 -15.43 15.38 -19.46
C VAL A 13 -15.24 14.29 -20.50
N LEU A 14 -14.08 13.62 -20.48
CA LEU A 14 -13.78 12.50 -21.38
C LEU A 14 -14.31 11.15 -20.87
N GLY A 15 -14.76 11.10 -19.61
CA GLY A 15 -15.19 9.85 -18.97
C GLY A 15 -14.06 8.85 -18.81
N SER A 16 -12.82 9.33 -18.65
CA SER A 16 -11.62 8.51 -18.60
C SER A 16 -11.02 8.47 -17.20
N PHE A 17 -10.35 7.38 -16.85
CA PHE A 17 -9.68 7.20 -15.57
C PHE A 17 -8.23 6.76 -15.81
N SER A 18 -7.28 7.48 -15.23
CA SER A 18 -5.86 7.16 -15.29
C SER A 18 -5.34 6.84 -13.89
N LEU A 19 -4.57 5.75 -13.76
CA LEU A 19 -3.92 5.40 -12.49
C LEU A 19 -2.69 6.29 -12.27
N VAL A 20 -2.52 6.75 -11.02
CA VAL A 20 -1.33 7.47 -10.59
C VAL A 20 -0.37 6.46 -9.96
N ASP A 21 0.82 6.34 -10.54
CA ASP A 21 1.85 5.42 -10.05
C ASP A 21 2.46 5.95 -8.75
N ILE A 22 2.16 5.30 -7.63
CA ILE A 22 2.62 5.67 -6.29
C ILE A 22 3.02 4.42 -5.49
N PRO A 23 4.00 4.53 -4.58
CA PRO A 23 4.51 3.41 -3.79
C PRO A 23 3.58 2.93 -2.66
N PHE A 24 2.40 3.54 -2.49
CA PHE A 24 1.52 3.29 -1.37
C PHE A 24 0.39 2.32 -1.71
N THR A 25 0.09 1.43 -0.77
CA THR A 25 -1.02 0.46 -0.90
C THR A 25 -2.16 0.74 0.06
N SER A 26 -1.98 1.68 1.00
CA SER A 26 -3.01 2.22 1.88
C SER A 26 -2.94 3.75 1.78
N LEU A 27 -4.09 4.39 1.58
CA LEU A 27 -4.21 5.83 1.38
C LEU A 27 -5.29 6.38 2.31
N SER A 28 -5.06 7.59 2.82
CA SER A 28 -6.03 8.31 3.64
C SER A 28 -5.81 9.83 3.53
N ASN A 29 -6.69 10.62 4.14
CA ASN A 29 -6.53 12.07 4.34
C ASN A 29 -6.11 12.83 3.07
N ILE A 30 -6.90 12.68 2.01
CA ILE A 30 -6.67 13.35 0.73
C ILE A 30 -7.17 14.80 0.81
N THR A 31 -6.33 15.76 0.44
CA THR A 31 -6.70 17.18 0.35
C THR A 31 -5.97 17.85 -0.82
N SER A 32 -6.46 19.00 -1.29
CA SER A 32 -5.86 19.71 -2.43
C SER A 32 -5.85 21.21 -2.24
N THR A 33 -4.92 21.87 -2.93
CA THR A 33 -4.88 23.33 -3.08
C THR A 33 -4.31 23.67 -4.45
N GLY A 34 -5.10 24.39 -5.26
CA GLY A 34 -4.80 24.60 -6.68
C GLY A 34 -4.56 23.26 -7.39
N SER A 35 -3.48 23.21 -8.16
CA SER A 35 -3.06 22.03 -8.93
C SER A 35 -2.22 21.03 -8.14
N ILE A 36 -2.28 21.06 -6.81
CA ILE A 36 -1.50 20.19 -5.93
C ILE A 36 -2.43 19.36 -5.06
N LEU A 37 -2.20 18.04 -5.07
CA LEU A 37 -2.84 17.06 -4.21
C LEU A 37 -1.87 16.62 -3.12
N TYR A 38 -2.36 16.52 -1.89
CA TYR A 38 -1.66 15.95 -0.74
C TYR A 38 -2.42 14.72 -0.26
N VAL A 39 -1.68 13.63 -0.05
CA VAL A 39 -2.23 12.33 0.34
C VAL A 39 -1.34 11.75 1.44
N GLU A 40 -1.97 11.27 2.52
CA GLU A 40 -1.29 10.38 3.46
C GLU A 40 -1.31 8.96 2.91
N GLY A 41 -0.19 8.27 2.98
CA GLY A 41 -0.15 6.88 2.58
C GLY A 41 1.02 6.09 3.15
N GLU A 42 0.86 4.78 3.09
CA GLU A 42 1.79 3.80 3.62
C GLU A 42 1.75 2.52 2.78
N SER A 43 2.76 1.69 2.96
CA SER A 43 2.81 0.35 2.42
C SER A 43 3.71 -0.55 3.28
N PRO A 44 3.78 -1.85 3.00
CA PRO A 44 4.64 -2.76 3.76
C PRO A 44 6.12 -2.36 3.78
N LYS A 45 6.57 -1.55 2.80
CA LYS A 45 7.94 -1.06 2.69
C LYS A 45 8.08 0.44 2.94
N HIS A 46 6.97 1.15 3.14
CA HIS A 46 6.94 2.59 3.34
C HIS A 46 6.12 2.91 4.58
N SER A 47 6.77 3.49 5.59
CA SER A 47 6.06 4.01 6.76
C SER A 47 5.07 5.11 6.36
N LEU A 48 4.12 5.42 7.25
CA LEU A 48 3.17 6.51 7.04
C LEU A 48 3.89 7.80 6.63
N SER A 49 3.50 8.33 5.48
CA SER A 49 4.14 9.44 4.80
C SER A 49 3.10 10.39 4.21
N ILE A 50 3.50 11.65 4.01
CA ILE A 50 2.72 12.63 3.25
C ILE A 50 3.35 12.75 1.86
N MET A 51 2.55 12.50 0.84
CA MET A 51 2.93 12.66 -0.56
C MET A 51 2.29 13.90 -1.15
N LYS A 52 3.08 14.65 -1.92
CA LYS A 52 2.67 15.78 -2.73
C LYS A 52 2.67 15.36 -4.20
N ILE A 53 1.56 15.60 -4.88
CA ILE A 53 1.36 15.27 -6.28
C ILE A 53 0.96 16.55 -7.01
N ALA A 54 1.77 16.98 -7.96
CA ALA A 54 1.45 18.10 -8.84
C ALA A 54 0.70 17.59 -10.07
N ILE A 55 -0.40 18.25 -10.42
CA ILE A 55 -1.25 17.93 -11.56
C ILE A 55 -1.08 19.03 -12.61
N GLU A 56 -0.92 18.65 -13.87
CA GLU A 56 -0.99 19.58 -14.99
C GLU A 56 -2.47 19.71 -15.41
N GLU A 57 -3.12 20.82 -15.04
CA GLU A 57 -4.57 20.99 -15.21
C GLU A 57 -5.02 20.90 -16.67
N ASN A 58 -4.21 21.38 -17.61
CA ASN A 58 -4.55 21.36 -19.04
C ASN A 58 -4.60 19.95 -19.63
N GLU A 59 -3.80 19.03 -19.10
CA GLU A 59 -3.68 17.66 -19.59
C GLU A 59 -4.34 16.63 -18.67
N ILE A 60 -4.84 17.08 -17.51
CA ILE A 60 -5.41 16.23 -16.45
C ILE A 60 -4.45 15.06 -16.15
N ALA A 61 -3.17 15.41 -16.03
CA ALA A 61 -2.06 14.46 -15.93
C ALA A 61 -1.17 14.74 -14.71
N VAL A 62 -0.54 13.70 -14.20
CA VAL A 62 0.44 13.82 -13.12
C VAL A 62 1.73 14.42 -13.67
N LYS A 63 2.15 15.55 -13.11
CA LYS A 63 3.39 16.23 -13.49
C LYS A 63 4.57 15.82 -12.63
N ASP A 64 4.35 15.74 -11.31
CA ASP A 64 5.40 15.43 -10.35
C ASP A 64 4.81 14.74 -9.11
N VAL A 65 5.59 13.87 -8.49
CA VAL A 65 5.23 13.11 -7.29
C VAL A 65 6.43 13.07 -6.37
N CYS A 66 6.25 13.54 -5.14
CA CYS A 66 7.31 13.44 -4.12
C CYS A 66 6.74 13.19 -2.72
N ILE A 67 7.48 12.42 -1.92
CA ILE A 67 7.21 12.28 -0.49
C ILE A 67 7.86 13.47 0.22
N ILE A 68 7.07 14.27 0.92
CA ILE A 68 7.52 15.49 1.59
C ILE A 68 7.72 15.32 3.10
N TRP A 69 7.18 14.24 3.66
CA TRP A 69 7.36 13.88 5.07
C TRP A 69 7.13 12.38 5.27
N THR A 70 7.86 11.79 6.22
CA THR A 70 7.72 10.39 6.64
C THR A 70 7.80 10.31 8.16
N SER A 71 6.93 9.51 8.75
CA SER A 71 6.84 9.29 10.21
C SER A 71 8.03 8.56 10.81
N SER A 72 8.80 7.84 10.00
CA SER A 72 9.93 7.04 10.42
C SER A 72 11.16 7.28 9.53
N SER A 73 12.33 7.31 10.15
CA SER A 73 13.63 7.28 9.47
C SER A 73 14.11 5.86 9.16
N LEU A 74 13.33 4.82 9.51
CA LEU A 74 13.56 3.42 9.09
C LEU A 74 13.27 3.28 7.60
N THR A 75 14.13 3.90 6.80
CA THR A 75 14.22 3.74 5.36
C THR A 75 15.47 2.93 4.99
N SER A 76 16.22 2.41 5.97
CA SER A 76 17.47 1.74 5.69
C SER A 76 17.20 0.37 5.07
N THR A 77 17.56 0.26 3.80
CA THR A 77 17.58 -0.96 2.99
C THR A 77 18.26 -2.13 3.73
N GLU A 78 19.11 -1.85 4.72
CA GLU A 78 19.76 -2.83 5.59
C GLU A 78 18.79 -3.74 6.36
N TYR A 79 17.60 -3.25 6.73
CA TYR A 79 16.62 -4.03 7.51
C TYR A 79 15.57 -4.74 6.66
N ASN A 80 15.51 -4.45 5.35
CA ASN A 80 14.58 -5.12 4.44
C ASN A 80 14.59 -6.66 4.54
N PRO A 81 15.74 -7.33 4.72
CA PRO A 81 15.79 -8.79 4.88
C PRO A 81 15.13 -9.34 6.16
N PHE A 82 14.71 -8.47 7.08
CA PHE A 82 14.05 -8.83 8.34
C PHE A 82 12.56 -8.47 8.38
N PHE A 83 12.03 -7.85 7.31
CA PHE A 83 10.61 -7.54 7.21
C PHE A 83 9.89 -8.60 6.39
N SER A 84 8.89 -9.24 6.99
CA SER A 84 7.96 -10.11 6.28
C SER A 84 7.18 -9.33 5.23
N SER A 85 7.28 -9.76 3.97
CA SER A 85 6.42 -9.24 2.91
C SER A 85 5.00 -9.82 3.01
N PRO A 86 3.94 -9.00 2.90
CA PRO A 86 2.58 -9.53 2.94
C PRO A 86 2.19 -10.22 1.64
N GLU A 87 1.57 -11.37 1.79
CA GLU A 87 0.84 -12.07 0.75
C GLU A 87 -0.67 -11.82 0.94
N ILE A 88 -1.36 -11.43 -0.13
CA ILE A 88 -2.83 -11.38 -0.08
C ILE A 88 -3.33 -12.80 -0.31
N ILE A 89 -4.08 -13.31 0.67
CA ILE A 89 -4.73 -14.61 0.57
C ILE A 89 -6.24 -14.45 0.54
N GLU A 90 -6.89 -15.37 -0.16
CA GLU A 90 -8.34 -15.51 -0.22
C GLU A 90 -8.76 -16.78 0.50
N PHE A 91 -9.87 -16.74 1.23
CA PHE A 91 -10.41 -17.92 1.91
C PHE A 91 -11.94 -17.91 1.91
N THR A 92 -12.53 -19.11 1.90
CA THR A 92 -13.98 -19.28 1.93
C THR A 92 -14.52 -19.00 3.32
N THR A 93 -15.66 -18.31 3.40
CA THR A 93 -16.36 -18.09 4.68
C THR A 93 -17.45 -19.15 4.91
N LYS A 94 -18.05 -19.14 6.11
CA LYS A 94 -19.23 -19.99 6.38
C LYS A 94 -20.47 -19.60 5.57
N VAL A 95 -20.52 -18.38 5.04
CA VAL A 95 -21.63 -17.89 4.22
C VAL A 95 -21.37 -18.25 2.76
N PRO A 96 -22.24 -19.03 2.10
CA PRO A 96 -22.07 -19.40 0.70
C PRO A 96 -21.92 -18.18 -0.22
N GLY A 97 -20.96 -18.23 -1.14
CA GLY A 97 -20.69 -17.16 -2.11
C GLY A 97 -19.88 -15.97 -1.59
N GLN A 98 -19.47 -15.98 -0.31
CA GLN A 98 -18.60 -14.93 0.23
C GLN A 98 -17.13 -15.39 0.33
N THR A 99 -16.23 -14.51 -0.11
CA THR A 99 -14.78 -14.66 -0.02
C THR A 99 -14.22 -13.69 1.01
N GLY A 100 -13.47 -14.22 1.98
CA GLY A 100 -12.66 -13.44 2.90
C GLY A 100 -11.28 -13.17 2.32
N PHE A 101 -10.70 -12.03 2.69
CA PHE A 101 -9.35 -11.63 2.29
C PHE A 101 -8.53 -11.34 3.54
N ALA A 102 -7.25 -11.71 3.52
CA ALA A 102 -6.32 -11.37 4.59
C ALA A 102 -4.93 -11.10 4.05
N TYR A 103 -4.16 -10.33 4.83
CA TYR A 103 -2.72 -10.23 4.65
C TYR A 103 -2.05 -11.32 5.49
N LEU A 104 -1.38 -12.26 4.82
CA LEU A 104 -0.54 -13.28 5.42
C LEU A 104 0.91 -12.79 5.46
N TYR A 105 1.50 -12.75 6.64
CA TYR A 105 2.91 -12.41 6.85
C TYR A 105 3.63 -13.68 7.27
N MET A 106 4.28 -14.35 6.31
CA MET A 106 5.10 -15.52 6.62
C MET A 106 6.37 -15.09 7.38
N PRO A 107 6.88 -15.91 8.32
CA PRO A 107 8.11 -15.59 9.02
C PRO A 107 9.27 -15.38 8.04
N GLU A 108 9.89 -14.21 8.10
CA GLU A 108 11.02 -13.84 7.27
C GLU A 108 12.16 -13.38 8.18
N ASN A 109 13.34 -13.98 8.01
CA ASN A 109 14.53 -13.61 8.75
C ASN A 109 15.78 -13.97 7.95
N TRP A 110 16.70 -13.02 7.82
CA TRP A 110 17.95 -13.24 7.11
C TRP A 110 18.85 -14.31 7.74
N ASN A 111 18.82 -14.44 9.06
CA ASN A 111 19.77 -15.23 9.84
C ASN A 111 19.26 -16.63 10.19
N TYR A 112 17.94 -16.85 10.16
CA TYR A 112 17.31 -18.06 10.69
C TYR A 112 16.25 -18.62 9.76
N ARG A 113 16.09 -19.95 9.78
CA ARG A 113 15.03 -20.69 9.10
C ARG A 113 14.41 -21.70 10.06
N GLY A 114 13.14 -22.01 9.86
CA GLY A 114 12.45 -23.05 10.61
C GLY A 114 13.04 -24.44 10.33
N PRO A 115 12.90 -25.40 11.27
CA PRO A 115 13.25 -26.79 11.03
C PRO A 115 12.49 -27.38 9.83
N GLU A 116 13.11 -28.32 9.13
CA GLU A 116 12.49 -29.00 7.98
C GLU A 116 11.24 -29.79 8.42
N GLY A 117 10.16 -29.67 7.65
CA GLY A 117 8.89 -30.36 7.91
C GLY A 117 7.99 -29.70 8.97
N GLU A 118 8.51 -28.75 9.74
CA GLU A 118 7.75 -28.02 10.76
C GLU A 118 7.04 -26.79 10.18
N LYS A 119 5.91 -26.41 10.78
CA LYS A 119 5.16 -25.19 10.43
C LYS A 119 5.30 -24.15 11.52
N PRO A 120 5.42 -22.85 11.17
CA PRO A 120 5.48 -21.80 12.17
C PRO A 120 4.14 -21.65 12.90
N PRO A 121 4.15 -21.16 14.15
CA PRO A 121 2.92 -20.73 14.81
C PRO A 121 2.27 -19.59 14.02
N LEU A 122 0.92 -19.55 14.00
CA LEU A 122 0.15 -18.52 13.31
C LEU A 122 -0.53 -17.60 14.34
N LEU A 123 -0.26 -16.29 14.23
CA LEU A 123 -0.99 -15.27 14.96
C LEU A 123 -2.09 -14.67 14.08
N VAL A 124 -3.34 -14.79 14.51
CA VAL A 124 -4.49 -14.21 13.80
C VAL A 124 -4.86 -12.88 14.45
N ARG A 125 -4.96 -11.81 13.64
CA ARG A 125 -5.38 -10.48 14.08
C ARG A 125 -6.66 -10.08 13.35
N SER A 126 -7.68 -9.66 14.10
CA SER A 126 -8.85 -8.95 13.58
C SER A 126 -8.67 -7.47 13.90
N HIS A 127 -8.79 -6.63 12.89
CA HIS A 127 -8.75 -5.17 13.02
C HIS A 127 -10.14 -4.60 13.29
#